data_AF-A0A7C6YT21-F1
#
_entry.id   AF-A0A7C6YT21-F1
#
_cell.length_a   1.000
_cell.length_b   1.000
_cell.length_c   1.000
_cell.angle_alpha   90.00
_cell.angle_beta   90.00
_cell.angle_gamma   90.00
#
_symmetry.space_group_name_H-M   'P 1'
#
loop_
_entity.id
_entity.type
_entity.pdbx_description
1 polymer ?
#
loop_
_entity_poly.entity_id
_entity_poly.type
_entity_poly.pdbx_seq_one_letter_code
_entity_poly.pdbx_strand_id
1 'polypeptide(L)'
;MAWRQWLKTLLALVILSGLAELILPGGGVNKFAKLVLGLVIMLAVLQPLQILFGPGWEIPALELPSGLERKAEDWANLAAAVQTAGARPFLAKGDPALAGQLEVLLLTLEQVDEARVSIKFSTDGIEGVLVELSTPNPTVWAKAKKITAGCLNIAENKIT
;
A
#
# COMPACT_ATOMS: atom_id res chain seq x y z
N MET A 1 23.60 -33.09 -31.71
CA MET A 1 24.22 -32.15 -32.67
C MET A 1 24.54 -30.78 -32.05
N ALA A 2 23.74 -30.31 -31.09
CA ALA A 2 23.91 -28.99 -30.44
C ALA A 2 25.33 -28.72 -29.87
N TRP A 3 25.99 -29.71 -29.27
CA TRP A 3 27.34 -29.54 -28.69
C TRP A 3 28.40 -29.08 -29.71
N ARG A 4 28.41 -29.68 -30.91
CA ARG A 4 29.34 -29.30 -31.98
C ARG A 4 29.04 -27.90 -32.51
N GLN A 5 27.76 -27.53 -32.60
CA GLN A 5 27.37 -26.19 -33.04
C GLN A 5 27.74 -25.14 -31.99
N TRP A 6 27.48 -25.41 -30.72
CA TRP A 6 27.88 -24.54 -29.60
C TRP A 6 29.39 -24.30 -29.57
N LEU A 7 30.21 -25.36 -29.68
CA LEU A 7 31.66 -25.23 -29.77
C LEU A 7 32.11 -24.37 -30.96
N LYS A 8 31.48 -24.54 -32.13
CA LYS A 8 31.77 -23.70 -33.31
C LYS A 8 31.42 -22.24 -33.06
N THR A 9 30.28 -21.95 -32.43
CA THR A 9 29.87 -20.59 -32.08
C THR A 9 30.82 -19.97 -31.07
N LEU A 10 31.24 -20.72 -30.04
CA LEU A 10 32.19 -20.24 -29.04
C LEU A 10 33.56 -19.95 -29.66
N LEU A 11 34.03 -20.86 -30.53
CA LEU A 11 35.29 -20.66 -31.26
C LEU A 11 35.23 -19.42 -32.17
N ALA A 12 34.12 -19.23 -32.89
CA ALA A 12 33.92 -18.04 -33.73
C ALA A 12 33.91 -16.76 -32.89
N LEU A 13 33.27 -16.75 -31.71
CA LEU A 13 33.27 -15.62 -30.78
C LEU A 13 34.66 -15.29 -30.25
N VAL A 14 35.46 -16.30 -29.88
CA VAL A 14 36.83 -16.10 -29.40
C VAL A 14 37.73 -15.52 -30.50
N ILE A 15 37.63 -16.05 -31.71
CA ILE A 15 38.38 -15.52 -32.87
C ILE A 15 37.96 -14.09 -33.17
N LEU A 16 36.65 -13.81 -33.18
CA LEU A 16 36.11 -12.47 -33.41
C LEU A 16 36.54 -11.50 -32.31
N SER A 17 36.56 -11.95 -31.06
CA SER A 17 37.07 -11.17 -29.92
C SER A 17 38.55 -10.83 -30.09
N GLY A 18 39.38 -11.80 -30.48
CA GLY A 18 40.80 -11.55 -30.74
C GLY A 18 41.02 -10.56 -31.89
N LEU A 19 40.21 -10.65 -32.95
CA LEU A 19 40.25 -9.69 -34.05
C LEU A 19 39.77 -8.30 -33.62
N ALA A 20 38.72 -8.23 -32.80
CA ALA A 20 38.23 -6.98 -32.23
C ALA A 20 39.30 -6.30 -31.37
N GLU A 21 40.06 -7.08 -30.58
CA GLU A 21 41.19 -6.53 -29.82
C GLU A 21 42.29 -5.93 -30.69
N LEU A 22 42.53 -6.48 -31.89
CA LEU A 22 43.53 -5.96 -32.83
C LEU A 22 43.07 -4.67 -33.51
N ILE A 23 41.78 -4.54 -33.79
CA ILE A 23 41.17 -3.35 -34.41
C ILE A 23 41.03 -2.22 -33.37
N LEU A 24 40.85 -2.56 -32.09
CA LEU A 24 40.62 -1.57 -31.05
C LEU A 24 41.89 -0.79 -30.71
N PRO A 25 41.91 0.54 -30.90
CA PRO A 25 43.07 1.36 -30.55
C PRO A 25 43.29 1.34 -29.03
N GLY A 26 44.55 1.33 -28.61
CA GLY A 26 44.92 1.43 -27.20
C GLY A 26 44.37 2.72 -26.59
N GLY A 27 43.39 2.61 -25.68
CA GLY A 27 42.70 3.76 -25.09
C GLY A 27 41.62 3.37 -24.09
N GLY A 28 40.91 4.36 -23.53
CA GLY A 28 39.88 4.13 -22.52
C GLY A 28 38.74 3.22 -23.00
N VAL A 29 38.32 3.35 -24.25
CA VAL A 29 37.24 2.56 -24.88
C VAL A 29 37.61 1.07 -24.99
N ASN A 30 38.90 0.75 -25.17
CA ASN A 30 39.35 -0.63 -25.30
C ASN A 30 39.07 -1.46 -24.03
N LYS A 31 39.23 -0.84 -22.85
CA LYS A 31 38.95 -1.50 -21.56
C LYS A 31 37.49 -1.92 -21.43
N PHE A 32 36.56 -1.05 -21.85
CA PHE A 32 35.12 -1.33 -21.80
C PHE A 32 34.73 -2.40 -22.83
N ALA A 33 35.24 -2.32 -24.05
CA ALA A 33 34.95 -3.31 -25.08
C ALA A 33 35.47 -4.71 -24.71
N LYS A 34 36.67 -4.81 -24.13
CA LYS A 34 37.20 -6.09 -23.60
C LYS A 34 36.32 -6.67 -22.51
N LEU A 35 35.78 -5.82 -21.63
CA LEU A 35 34.86 -6.26 -20.58
C LEU A 35 33.55 -6.80 -21.16
N VAL A 36 32.97 -6.10 -22.15
CA VAL A 36 31.74 -6.55 -22.83
C VAL A 36 31.98 -7.83 -23.61
N LEU A 37 33.08 -7.94 -24.37
CA LEU A 37 33.47 -9.16 -25.10
C LEU A 37 33.68 -10.34 -24.15
N GLY A 38 34.38 -10.11 -23.04
CA GLY A 38 34.57 -11.12 -21.99
C GLY A 38 33.24 -11.58 -21.39
N LEU A 39 32.30 -10.66 -21.15
CA LEU A 39 30.97 -10.99 -20.66
C LEU A 39 30.16 -11.81 -21.69
N VAL A 40 30.24 -11.47 -22.97
CA VAL A 40 29.58 -12.23 -24.05
C VAL A 40 30.13 -13.65 -24.13
N ILE A 41 31.46 -13.81 -24.04
CA ILE A 41 32.11 -15.13 -24.02
C ILE A 41 31.70 -15.90 -22.77
N MET A 42 31.71 -15.27 -21.59
CA MET A 42 31.27 -15.87 -20.33
C MET A 42 29.83 -16.39 -20.44
N LEU A 43 28.93 -15.60 -21.04
CA LEU A 43 27.54 -15.98 -21.24
C LEU A 43 27.40 -17.14 -22.24
N ALA A 44 28.18 -17.14 -23.32
CA ALA A 44 28.23 -18.23 -24.28
C ALA A 44 28.75 -19.54 -23.65
N VAL A 45 29.73 -19.46 -22.74
CA VAL A 45 30.20 -20.60 -21.93
C VAL A 45 29.13 -21.10 -20.97
N LEU A 46 28.25 -20.20 -20.49
CA LEU A 46 27.20 -20.53 -19.54
C LEU A 46 26.01 -21.27 -20.19
N GLN A 47 25.78 -21.11 -21.50
CA GLN A 47 24.70 -21.77 -22.24
C GLN A 47 24.55 -23.28 -21.99
N PRO A 48 25.61 -24.12 -22.07
CA PRO A 48 25.48 -25.57 -21.84
C PRO A 48 25.08 -25.94 -20.41
N LEU A 49 25.24 -25.05 -19.42
CA LEU A 49 24.76 -25.31 -18.06
C LEU A 49 23.23 -25.45 -18.02
N GLN A 50 22.50 -24.82 -18.94
CA GLN A 50 21.04 -25.00 -19.06
C GLN A 50 20.66 -26.47 -19.34
N ILE A 51 21.53 -27.21 -20.04
CA ILE A 51 21.33 -28.64 -20.30
C ILE A 51 21.49 -29.45 -19.01
N LEU A 52 22.39 -29.02 -18.11
CA LEU A 52 22.60 -29.65 -16.81
C LEU A 52 21.45 -29.37 -15.83
N PHE A 53 20.77 -28.24 -15.97
CA PHE A 53 19.62 -27.89 -15.13
C PHE A 53 18.28 -28.48 -15.62
N GLY A 54 18.22 -29.01 -16.85
CA GLY A 54 17.06 -29.74 -17.37
C GLY A 54 15.77 -28.90 -17.53
N PRO A 55 14.81 -29.36 -18.34
CA PRO A 55 13.52 -28.69 -18.54
C PRO A 55 12.58 -28.73 -17.32
N GLY A 56 13.05 -29.22 -16.17
CA GLY A 56 12.30 -29.33 -14.92
C GLY A 56 12.94 -28.56 -13.76
N TRP A 57 13.85 -27.63 -14.03
CA TRP A 57 14.24 -26.63 -13.03
C TRP A 57 13.07 -25.67 -12.80
N GLU A 58 12.06 -26.17 -12.11
CA GLU A 58 11.03 -25.33 -11.52
C GLU A 58 11.73 -24.54 -10.43
N ILE A 59 11.92 -23.24 -10.68
CA ILE A 59 12.15 -22.31 -9.58
C ILE A 59 10.95 -22.55 -8.67
N PRO A 60 11.14 -23.01 -7.42
CA PRO A 60 10.02 -23.22 -6.53
C PRO A 60 9.24 -21.93 -6.55
N ALA A 61 8.00 -21.97 -7.05
CA ALA A 61 7.12 -20.84 -6.88
C ALA A 61 7.22 -20.53 -5.39
N LEU A 62 7.56 -19.28 -5.06
CA LEU A 62 7.48 -18.83 -3.68
C LEU A 62 5.99 -18.97 -3.34
N GLU A 63 5.59 -20.14 -2.84
CA GLU A 63 4.22 -20.40 -2.44
C GLU A 63 3.97 -19.44 -1.30
N LEU A 64 3.16 -18.43 -1.58
CA LEU A 64 2.63 -17.53 -0.58
C LEU A 64 1.98 -18.44 0.45
N PRO A 65 2.49 -18.51 1.71
CA PRO A 65 1.97 -19.46 2.67
C PRO A 65 0.47 -19.21 2.82
N SER A 66 -0.33 -20.22 2.49
CA SER A 66 -1.80 -20.23 2.53
C SER A 66 -2.39 -19.90 3.90
N GLY A 67 -1.55 -19.75 4.93
CA GLY A 67 -1.92 -19.23 6.25
C GLY A 67 -2.22 -17.74 6.30
N LEU A 68 -2.02 -16.96 5.23
CA LEU A 68 -2.39 -15.54 5.20
C LEU A 68 -3.91 -15.31 5.24
N GLU A 69 -4.71 -16.21 4.64
CA GLU A 69 -6.17 -16.10 4.66
C GLU A 69 -6.72 -16.32 6.07
N ARG A 70 -6.21 -17.32 6.79
CA ARG A 70 -6.62 -17.60 8.17
C ARG A 70 -6.23 -16.48 9.14
N LYS A 71 -5.09 -15.83 8.89
CA LYS A 71 -4.65 -14.69 9.70
C LYS A 71 -5.56 -13.46 9.47
N ALA A 72 -6.12 -13.28 8.27
CA ALA A 72 -6.98 -12.14 7.95
C ALA A 72 -8.29 -12.14 8.76
N GLU A 73 -8.90 -13.29 8.97
CA GLU A 73 -10.09 -13.43 9.83
C GLU A 73 -9.79 -13.10 11.30
N ASP A 74 -8.64 -13.56 11.80
CA ASP A 74 -8.18 -13.25 13.16
C ASP A 74 -7.90 -11.74 13.35
N TRP A 75 -7.31 -11.09 12.35
CA TRP A 75 -7.09 -9.63 12.36
C TRP A 75 -8.41 -8.85 12.36
N ALA A 76 -9.42 -9.29 11.62
CA ALA A 76 -10.74 -8.65 11.59
C ALA A 76 -11.43 -8.72 12.96
N ASN A 77 -11.37 -9.89 13.62
CA ASN A 77 -11.95 -10.09 14.94
C ASN A 77 -11.23 -9.27 16.03
N LEU A 78 -9.89 -9.21 15.98
CA LEU A 78 -9.08 -8.39 16.87
C LEU A 78 -9.36 -6.89 16.66
N ALA A 79 -9.49 -6.45 15.40
CA ALA A 79 -9.83 -5.05 15.10
C ALA A 79 -11.21 -4.66 15.66
N ALA A 80 -12.22 -5.52 15.52
CA ALA A 80 -13.55 -5.28 16.09
C ALA A 80 -13.52 -5.22 17.64
N ALA A 81 -12.75 -6.09 18.29
CA ALA A 81 -12.57 -6.09 19.74
C ALA A 81 -11.84 -4.82 20.24
N VAL A 82 -10.81 -4.37 19.52
CA VAL A 82 -10.08 -3.13 19.85
C VAL A 82 -10.95 -1.89 19.61
N GLN A 83 -11.76 -1.86 18.56
CA GLN A 83 -12.65 -0.75 18.27
C GLN A 83 -13.74 -0.60 19.35
N THR A 84 -14.33 -1.71 19.79
CA THR A 84 -15.34 -1.71 20.86
C THR A 84 -14.74 -1.34 22.22
N ALA A 85 -13.54 -1.80 22.54
CA ALA A 85 -12.81 -1.39 23.74
C ALA A 85 -12.40 0.09 23.69
N GLY A 86 -12.05 0.59 22.51
CA GLY A 86 -11.69 1.99 22.27
C GLY A 86 -12.86 2.96 22.41
N ALA A 87 -14.08 2.58 22.02
CA ALA A 87 -15.27 3.44 22.09
C ALA A 87 -15.84 3.60 23.51
N ARG A 88 -15.69 2.58 24.37
CA ARG A 88 -16.19 2.57 25.76
C ARG A 88 -15.72 3.75 26.63
N PRO A 89 -14.42 4.12 26.69
CA PRO A 89 -13.97 5.23 27.54
C PRO A 89 -14.48 6.60 27.07
N PHE A 90 -14.78 6.79 25.79
CA PHE A 90 -15.34 8.03 25.26
C PHE A 90 -16.83 8.19 25.60
N LEU A 91 -17.58 7.08 25.59
CA LEU A 91 -18.99 7.07 25.95
C LEU A 91 -19.20 7.13 27.47
N ALA A 92 -18.34 6.47 28.26
CA ALA A 92 -18.48 6.40 29.71
C ALA A 92 -18.17 7.72 30.44
N LYS A 93 -17.45 8.65 29.81
CA LYS A 93 -17.06 9.92 30.44
C LYS A 93 -17.93 11.11 30.08
N GLY A 94 -18.88 10.97 29.14
CA GLY A 94 -19.77 12.08 28.73
C GLY A 94 -18.99 13.38 28.48
N ASP A 95 -17.81 13.26 27.88
CA ASP A 95 -16.77 14.28 27.95
C ASP A 95 -17.20 15.52 27.13
N PRO A 96 -17.40 16.69 27.75
CA PRO A 96 -17.77 17.91 27.03
C PRO A 96 -16.71 18.32 26.00
N ALA A 97 -15.50 17.76 26.07
CA ALA A 97 -14.46 17.94 25.06
C ALA A 97 -14.88 17.44 23.66
N LEU A 98 -15.74 16.42 23.57
CA LEU A 98 -16.24 15.92 22.27
C LEU A 98 -17.18 16.93 21.60
N ALA A 99 -18.02 17.61 22.38
CA ALA A 99 -18.85 18.69 21.88
C ALA A 99 -18.00 19.85 21.36
N GLY A 100 -16.99 20.28 22.13
CA GLY A 100 -16.09 21.37 21.72
C GLY A 100 -15.26 21.03 20.46
N GLN A 101 -14.82 19.79 20.29
CA GLN A 101 -14.11 19.37 19.07
C GLN A 101 -15.04 19.35 17.85
N LEU A 102 -16.29 18.92 18.01
CA LEU A 102 -17.29 18.97 16.95
C LEU A 102 -17.65 20.40 16.55
N GLU A 103 -17.76 21.32 17.52
CA GLU A 103 -17.99 22.75 17.25
C GLU A 103 -16.89 23.34 16.36
N VAL A 104 -15.61 23.06 16.67
CA VAL A 104 -14.47 23.52 15.85
C VAL A 104 -14.52 22.94 14.43
N LEU A 105 -14.86 21.65 14.29
CA LEU A 105 -14.97 21.01 12.98
C LEU A 105 -16.14 21.59 12.15
N LEU A 106 -17.25 21.93 12.81
CA LEU A 106 -18.40 22.54 12.15
C LEU A 106 -18.17 24.00 11.75
N LEU A 107 -17.40 24.76 12.55
CA LEU A 107 -16.93 26.10 12.20
C LEU A 107 -15.96 26.11 11.01
N THR A 108 -15.38 24.97 10.64
CA THR A 108 -14.53 24.83 9.45
C THR A 108 -15.36 24.74 8.15
N LEU A 109 -16.68 24.51 8.24
CA LEU A 109 -17.55 24.51 7.07
C LEU A 109 -17.78 25.95 6.57
N GLU A 110 -17.55 26.16 5.28
CA GLU A 110 -17.88 27.43 4.62
C GLU A 110 -19.37 27.75 4.84
N GLN A 111 -19.66 28.98 5.29
CA GLN A 111 -21.02 29.49 5.60
C GLN A 111 -21.63 29.06 6.94
N VAL A 112 -20.81 28.75 7.96
CA VAL A 112 -21.23 28.55 9.36
C VAL A 112 -20.56 29.60 10.25
N ASP A 113 -21.32 30.60 10.70
CA ASP A 113 -20.81 31.66 11.57
C ASP A 113 -20.82 31.24 13.06
N GLU A 114 -21.73 30.35 13.45
CA GLU A 114 -21.83 29.83 14.83
C GLU A 114 -22.38 28.40 14.81
N ALA A 115 -21.73 27.49 15.57
CA ALA A 115 -22.13 26.10 15.73
C ALA A 115 -22.08 25.73 17.22
N ARG A 116 -23.20 25.23 17.76
CA ARG A 116 -23.30 24.74 19.14
C ARG A 116 -23.76 23.29 19.12
N VAL A 117 -23.03 22.41 19.82
CA VAL A 117 -23.33 20.97 19.82
C VAL A 117 -23.59 20.52 21.26
N SER A 118 -24.81 20.07 21.53
CA SER A 118 -25.18 19.50 22.83
C SER A 118 -25.47 18.01 22.69
N ILE A 119 -24.62 17.18 23.30
CA ILE A 119 -24.75 15.72 23.25
C ILE A 119 -25.48 15.25 24.51
N LYS A 120 -26.64 14.60 24.36
CA LYS A 120 -27.36 13.96 25.47
C LYS A 120 -26.87 12.53 25.60
N PHE A 121 -26.13 12.27 26.68
CA PHE A 121 -25.65 10.94 27.03
C PHE A 121 -26.65 10.24 27.95
N SER A 122 -26.99 8.99 27.64
CA SER A 122 -27.76 8.10 28.50
C SER A 122 -26.88 6.91 28.91
N THR A 123 -27.27 6.17 29.95
CA THR A 123 -26.41 5.20 30.66
C THR A 123 -25.91 4.02 29.79
N ASP A 124 -26.46 3.86 28.58
CA ASP A 124 -26.10 2.82 27.61
C ASP A 124 -25.70 3.39 26.22
N GLY A 125 -25.41 4.70 26.13
CA GLY A 125 -24.91 5.35 24.91
C GLY A 125 -25.50 6.72 24.61
N ILE A 126 -25.25 7.22 23.40
CA ILE A 126 -25.75 8.53 22.94
C ILE A 126 -27.22 8.39 22.54
N GLU A 127 -28.11 9.07 23.26
CA GLU A 127 -29.56 9.03 23.04
C GLU A 127 -29.99 10.00 21.94
N GLY A 128 -29.32 11.16 21.86
CA GLY A 128 -29.50 12.13 20.79
C GLY A 128 -28.46 13.25 20.83
N VAL A 129 -28.25 13.88 19.67
CA VAL A 129 -27.35 15.03 19.51
C VAL A 129 -28.16 16.18 18.98
N LEU A 130 -28.14 17.30 19.72
CA LEU A 130 -28.74 18.56 19.30
C LEU A 130 -27.64 19.41 18.68
N VAL A 131 -27.78 19.75 17.39
CA VAL A 131 -26.82 20.60 16.67
C VAL A 131 -27.52 21.90 16.31
N GLU A 132 -27.15 23.01 16.94
CA GLU A 132 -27.66 24.33 16.57
C GLU A 132 -26.66 25.02 15.64
N LEU A 133 -27.07 25.28 14.41
CA LEU A 133 -26.26 25.98 13.41
C LEU A 133 -26.92 27.30 13.05
N SER A 134 -26.18 28.40 13.17
CA SER A 134 -26.61 29.71 12.69
C SER A 134 -26.31 29.83 11.18
N THR A 135 -27.03 29.05 10.36
CA THR A 135 -26.92 29.14 8.89
C THR A 135 -28.28 28.88 8.23
N PRO A 136 -28.75 29.76 7.31
CA PRO A 136 -30.01 29.57 6.60
C PRO A 136 -29.90 28.60 5.41
N ASN A 137 -28.73 27.98 5.16
CA ASN A 137 -28.51 27.12 4.00
C ASN A 137 -28.79 25.62 4.30
N PRO A 138 -29.82 24.99 3.70
CA PRO A 138 -30.19 23.60 3.97
C PRO A 138 -29.13 22.58 3.50
N THR A 139 -28.24 22.97 2.58
CA THR A 139 -27.15 22.11 2.09
C THR A 139 -26.05 21.95 3.14
N VAL A 140 -25.82 22.99 3.93
CA VAL A 140 -24.83 23.00 5.01
C VAL A 140 -25.31 22.13 6.16
N TRP A 141 -26.61 22.17 6.47
CA TRP A 141 -27.25 21.28 7.45
C TRP A 141 -27.06 19.80 7.10
N ALA A 142 -27.26 19.41 5.84
CA ALA A 142 -27.06 18.02 5.41
C ALA A 142 -25.59 17.56 5.54
N LYS A 143 -24.63 18.45 5.25
CA LYS A 143 -23.19 18.15 5.42
C LYS A 143 -22.81 18.05 6.90
N ALA A 144 -23.28 18.98 7.71
CA ALA A 144 -23.05 18.97 9.16
C ALA A 144 -23.61 17.70 9.79
N LYS A 145 -24.84 17.32 9.44
CA LYS A 145 -25.47 16.08 9.90
C LYS A 145 -24.65 14.83 9.58
N LYS A 146 -24.09 14.75 8.37
CA LYS A 146 -23.23 13.64 7.95
C LYS A 146 -21.90 13.59 8.72
N ILE A 147 -21.30 14.75 8.99
CA ILE A 147 -20.05 14.86 9.76
C ILE A 147 -20.30 14.46 11.21
N THR A 148 -21.37 14.98 11.83
CA THR A 148 -21.74 14.66 13.22
C THR A 148 -22.11 13.18 13.38
N ALA A 149 -22.84 12.60 12.42
CA ALA A 149 -23.16 11.16 12.41
C ALA A 149 -21.90 10.29 12.31
N GLY A 150 -20.97 10.67 11.42
CA GLY A 150 -19.70 9.97 11.23
C GLY A 150 -18.78 10.04 12.44
N CYS A 151 -18.63 11.22 13.04
CA CYS A 151 -17.76 11.42 14.21
C CYS A 151 -18.28 10.75 15.48
N LEU A 152 -19.61 10.69 15.67
CA LEU A 152 -20.22 10.08 16.85
C LEU A 152 -20.63 8.62 16.62
N ASN A 153 -20.43 8.09 15.40
CA ASN A 153 -20.84 6.75 14.98
C ASN A 153 -22.31 6.44 15.35
N ILE A 154 -23.18 7.45 15.17
CA ILE A 154 -24.63 7.34 15.42
C ILE A 154 -25.39 7.50 14.12
N ALA A 155 -26.55 6.86 14.04
CA ALA A 155 -27.44 7.00 12.91
C ALA A 155 -27.95 8.45 12.79
N GLU A 156 -28.01 8.97 11.56
CA GLU A 156 -28.46 10.33 11.24
C GLU A 156 -29.88 10.64 11.75
N ASN A 157 -30.68 9.62 12.03
CA ASN A 157 -32.03 9.76 12.60
C ASN A 157 -32.03 10.19 14.09
N LYS A 158 -30.88 10.20 14.77
CA LYS A 158 -30.72 10.65 16.17
C LYS A 158 -30.17 12.07 16.31
N ILE A 159 -29.95 12.76 15.19
CA ILE A 159 -29.44 14.13 15.14
C ILE A 159 -30.62 15.07 14.87
N THR A 160 -30.90 15.95 15.82
CA THR A 160 -31.99 16.95 15.77
C THR A 160 -31.41 18.34 15.64
#